data_AF-A0A087WZX6-F1
#
_entry.id   AF-A0A087WZX6-F1
#
_cell.length_a   1.000
_cell.length_b   1.000
_cell.length_c   1.000
_cell.angle_alpha   90.00
_cell.angle_beta   90.00
_cell.angle_gamma   90.00
#
_symmetry.space_group_name_H-M   'P 1'
#
loop_
_entity.id
_entity.type
_entity.pdbx_description
1 polymer ?
#
loop_
_entity_poly.entity_id
_entity_poly.type
_entity_poly.pdbx_seq_one_letter_code
_entity_poly.pdbx_strand_id
1 'polypeptide(L)'
;REPSAAHLSMGYCPQSDAIFELLTGREHLELLARLRGVPEAQVAQTAGSGLARLGLSWYADRPAGTYSGGNKRKLATALALVGDPAVVFLDEPTTGMDPSARRFLWNSLLAVVREGRSVMLTSHSMEECEALCSRLAIMVNGRFRCLGSPQHLKGRFAAGHTLTLRVPAARSQPAAAFVAAEFPGAELREAHGGRLRFQLPPGGRCALARVFGELAVHGAEHGVEDFSVSQTMLEEDQGKDEDTEEQKEAGVGVDPAPGLQHPKRVSQFLDDPSTAETVL
;
A
#
# COMPACT_ATOMS: atom_id res chain seq x y z
N ARG A 1 5.89 16.06 27.50
CA ARG A 1 4.54 15.95 26.87
C ARG A 1 3.97 14.62 27.32
N GLU A 2 2.84 14.61 28.01
CA GLU A 2 2.27 13.41 28.63
C GLU A 2 1.76 12.43 27.56
N PRO A 3 2.31 11.20 27.47
CA PRO A 3 1.89 10.22 26.48
C PRO A 3 0.41 9.83 26.65
N SER A 4 -0.10 9.80 27.88
CA SER A 4 -1.47 9.40 28.19
C SER A 4 -2.54 10.25 27.48
N ALA A 5 -2.32 11.56 27.38
CA ALA A 5 -3.24 12.47 26.69
C ALA A 5 -3.28 12.22 25.17
N ALA A 6 -2.14 11.86 24.58
CA ALA A 6 -2.08 11.50 23.15
C ALA A 6 -2.87 10.22 22.88
N HIS A 7 -2.75 9.20 23.74
CA HIS A 7 -3.44 7.91 23.57
C HIS A 7 -4.97 8.03 23.57
N LEU A 8 -5.51 8.99 24.32
CA LEU A 8 -6.96 9.28 24.32
C LEU A 8 -7.44 9.82 22.95
N SER A 9 -6.58 10.53 22.23
CA SER A 9 -6.88 11.10 20.90
C SER A 9 -6.57 10.17 19.72
N MET A 10 -6.15 8.93 19.99
CA MET A 10 -5.72 7.96 18.97
C MET A 10 -6.66 6.77 18.85
N GLY A 11 -7.07 6.45 17.63
CA GLY A 11 -7.74 5.20 17.25
C GLY A 11 -6.72 4.15 16.80
N TYR A 12 -6.96 2.87 17.08
CA TYR A 12 -6.10 1.78 16.61
C TYR A 12 -6.94 0.57 16.19
N CYS A 13 -6.65 0.05 15.00
CA CYS A 13 -7.16 -1.23 14.48
C CYS A 13 -5.97 -2.18 14.27
N PRO A 14 -5.84 -3.27 15.04
CA PRO A 14 -4.78 -4.26 14.84
C PRO A 14 -5.02 -5.13 13.59
N GLN A 15 -3.98 -5.86 13.16
CA GLN A 15 -4.08 -6.83 12.07
C GLN A 15 -5.02 -8.00 12.38
N SER A 16 -5.14 -8.41 13.65
CA SER A 16 -6.11 -9.43 14.07
C SER A 16 -7.47 -8.81 14.41
N ASP A 17 -8.56 -9.52 14.13
CA ASP A 17 -9.91 -9.06 14.47
C ASP A 17 -10.11 -9.10 16.01
N ALA A 18 -9.92 -7.97 16.68
CA ALA A 18 -10.15 -7.82 18.11
C ALA A 18 -11.65 -7.62 18.42
N ILE A 19 -12.48 -8.61 18.09
CA ILE A 19 -13.94 -8.59 18.26
C ILE A 19 -14.43 -9.63 19.29
N PHE A 20 -15.52 -9.31 19.98
CA PHE A 20 -16.21 -10.22 20.88
C PHE A 20 -17.32 -10.95 20.12
N GLU A 21 -17.19 -12.27 19.94
CA GLU A 21 -18.10 -13.02 19.05
C GLU A 21 -19.57 -12.97 19.46
N LEU A 22 -19.85 -12.86 20.75
CA LEU A 22 -21.20 -12.85 21.31
C LEU A 22 -21.88 -11.49 21.26
N LEU A 23 -21.12 -10.39 21.14
CA LEU A 23 -21.68 -9.05 21.07
C LEU A 23 -22.10 -8.74 19.63
N THR A 24 -23.18 -7.98 19.49
CA THR A 24 -23.62 -7.42 18.21
C THR A 24 -22.72 -6.26 17.78
N GLY A 25 -22.71 -5.91 16.49
CA GLY A 25 -21.93 -4.77 16.00
C GLY A 25 -22.33 -3.44 16.68
N ARG A 26 -23.61 -3.28 17.02
CA ARG A 26 -24.09 -2.13 17.80
C ARG A 26 -23.50 -2.11 19.20
N GLU A 27 -23.60 -3.21 19.94
CA GLU A 27 -23.10 -3.31 21.32
C GLU A 27 -21.60 -3.06 21.40
N HIS A 28 -20.82 -3.52 20.42
CA HIS A 28 -19.38 -3.23 20.35
C HIS A 28 -19.10 -1.72 20.31
N LEU A 29 -19.76 -0.99 19.42
CA LEU A 29 -19.52 0.44 19.24
C LEU A 29 -20.06 1.24 20.43
N GLU A 30 -21.20 0.85 21.00
CA GLU A 30 -21.72 1.48 22.20
C GLU A 30 -20.79 1.26 23.41
N LEU A 31 -20.25 0.05 23.57
CA LEU A 31 -19.26 -0.27 24.59
C LEU A 31 -18.01 0.60 24.43
N LEU A 32 -17.42 0.64 23.24
CA LEU A 32 -16.21 1.45 23.00
C LEU A 32 -16.48 2.95 23.09
N ALA A 33 -17.67 3.42 22.70
CA ALA A 33 -18.03 4.83 22.81
C ALA A 33 -18.06 5.27 24.29
N ARG A 34 -18.65 4.46 25.17
CA ARG A 34 -18.63 4.70 26.62
C ARG A 34 -17.21 4.69 27.17
N LEU A 35 -16.38 3.71 26.78
CA LEU A 35 -14.98 3.62 27.21
C LEU A 35 -14.14 4.81 26.73
N ARG A 36 -14.47 5.38 25.58
CA ARG A 36 -13.84 6.59 25.02
C ARG A 36 -14.37 7.90 25.62
N GLY A 37 -15.34 7.83 26.52
CA GLY A 37 -15.90 9.01 27.20
C GLY A 37 -16.93 9.78 26.38
N VAL A 38 -17.54 9.17 25.36
CA VAL A 38 -18.68 9.76 24.65
C VAL A 38 -19.85 9.94 25.63
N PRO A 39 -20.48 11.12 25.71
CA PRO A 39 -21.62 11.34 26.61
C PRO A 39 -22.74 10.34 26.34
N GLU A 40 -23.36 9.78 27.39
CA GLU A 40 -24.37 8.69 27.27
C GLU A 40 -25.50 9.05 26.29
N ALA A 41 -25.94 10.32 26.27
CA ALA A 41 -26.97 10.81 25.35
C ALA A 41 -26.58 10.70 23.85
N GLN A 42 -25.29 10.64 23.54
CA GLN A 42 -24.74 10.55 22.17
C GLN A 42 -24.25 9.15 21.81
N VAL A 43 -24.20 8.20 22.76
CA VAL A 43 -23.63 6.86 22.53
C VAL A 43 -24.37 6.13 21.40
N ALA A 44 -25.70 6.06 21.47
CA ALA A 44 -26.50 5.38 20.45
C ALA A 44 -26.36 6.02 19.06
N GLN A 45 -26.28 7.36 19.01
CA GLN A 45 -26.05 8.09 17.76
C GLN A 45 -24.67 7.78 17.19
N THR A 46 -23.63 7.81 18.04
CA THR A 46 -22.24 7.51 17.65
C THR A 46 -22.12 6.08 17.11
N ALA A 47 -22.73 5.11 17.78
CA ALA A 47 -22.76 3.72 17.33
C ALA A 47 -23.47 3.59 15.97
N GLY A 48 -24.64 4.21 15.82
CA GLY A 48 -25.39 4.21 14.56
C GLY A 48 -24.61 4.83 13.40
N SER A 49 -23.96 5.97 13.64
CA SER A 49 -23.10 6.63 12.65
C SER A 49 -21.88 5.78 12.30
N GLY A 50 -21.23 5.14 13.27
CA GLY A 50 -20.10 4.24 13.03
C GLY A 50 -20.47 3.04 12.14
N LEU A 51 -21.60 2.39 12.42
CA LEU A 51 -22.12 1.30 11.59
C LEU A 51 -22.45 1.77 10.17
N ALA A 52 -23.08 2.94 10.04
CA ALA A 52 -23.46 3.50 8.75
C ALA A 52 -22.22 3.84 7.90
N ARG A 53 -21.20 4.48 8.49
CA ARG A 53 -19.93 4.84 7.81
C ARG A 53 -19.24 3.61 7.20
N LEU A 54 -19.37 2.46 7.84
CA LEU A 54 -18.74 1.19 7.44
C LEU A 54 -19.73 0.22 6.77
N GLY A 55 -20.96 0.65 6.45
CA GLY A 55 -21.92 -0.15 5.69
C GLY A 55 -22.43 -1.38 6.45
N LEU A 56 -22.43 -1.35 7.78
CA LEU A 56 -22.80 -2.46 8.65
C LEU A 56 -24.22 -2.36 9.23
N SER A 57 -25.00 -1.34 8.86
CA SER A 57 -26.33 -1.08 9.44
C SER A 57 -27.29 -2.28 9.35
N TRP A 58 -27.25 -3.07 8.28
CA TRP A 58 -28.11 -4.27 8.14
C TRP A 58 -27.70 -5.45 9.02
N TYR A 59 -26.45 -5.46 9.49
CA TYR A 59 -25.90 -6.50 10.35
C TYR A 59 -25.83 -6.06 11.82
N ALA A 60 -26.20 -4.82 12.11
CA ALA A 60 -25.98 -4.13 13.39
C ALA A 60 -26.36 -4.96 14.61
N ASP A 61 -27.51 -5.63 14.57
CA ASP A 61 -28.11 -6.36 15.68
C ASP A 61 -27.87 -7.89 15.59
N ARG A 62 -26.98 -8.33 14.69
CA ARG A 62 -26.51 -9.72 14.63
C ARG A 62 -25.22 -9.88 15.42
N PRO A 63 -25.00 -11.03 16.10
CA PRO A 63 -23.73 -11.29 16.79
C PRO A 63 -22.54 -11.21 15.82
N ALA A 64 -21.48 -10.51 16.22
CA ALA A 64 -20.30 -10.26 15.39
C ALA A 64 -19.55 -11.55 15.03
N GLY A 65 -19.69 -12.62 15.82
CA GLY A 65 -19.17 -13.94 15.49
C GLY A 65 -19.71 -14.49 14.16
N THR A 66 -20.92 -14.08 13.77
CA THR A 66 -21.58 -14.51 12.51
C THR A 66 -21.17 -13.68 11.28
N TYR A 67 -20.34 -12.64 11.45
CA TYR A 67 -19.91 -11.78 10.35
C TYR A 67 -18.90 -12.51 9.47
N SER A 68 -18.91 -12.20 8.16
CA SER A 68 -17.81 -12.59 7.27
C SER A 68 -16.51 -11.89 7.70
N GLY A 69 -15.35 -12.43 7.32
CA GLY A 69 -14.05 -11.81 7.63
C GLY A 69 -13.98 -10.33 7.21
N GLY A 70 -14.49 -10.00 6.02
CA GLY A 70 -14.56 -8.60 5.57
C GLY A 70 -15.47 -7.71 6.43
N ASN A 71 -16.60 -8.23 6.94
CA ASN A 71 -17.46 -7.47 7.84
C ASN A 71 -16.87 -7.35 9.26
N LYS A 72 -16.12 -8.36 9.73
CA LYS A 72 -15.36 -8.30 10.98
C LYS A 72 -14.29 -7.21 10.90
N ARG A 73 -13.56 -7.15 9.78
CA ARG A 73 -12.58 -6.10 9.50
C ARG A 73 -13.18 -4.69 9.43
N LYS A 74 -14.34 -4.56 8.78
CA LYS A 74 -15.11 -3.30 8.77
C LYS A 74 -15.54 -2.89 10.17
N LEU A 75 -15.97 -3.84 11.00
CA LEU A 75 -16.34 -3.57 12.39
C LEU A 75 -15.12 -3.13 13.20
N ALA A 76 -13.99 -3.83 13.08
CA ALA A 76 -12.72 -3.45 13.72
C ALA A 76 -12.28 -2.04 13.34
N THR A 77 -12.43 -1.67 12.05
CA THR A 77 -12.15 -0.30 11.60
C THR A 77 -13.16 0.70 12.17
N ALA A 78 -14.44 0.36 12.23
CA ALA A 78 -15.47 1.21 12.86
C ALA A 78 -15.11 1.48 14.33
N LEU A 79 -14.66 0.46 15.06
CA LEU A 79 -14.23 0.55 16.46
C LEU A 79 -13.04 1.49 16.64
N ALA A 80 -12.07 1.46 15.73
CA ALA A 80 -10.94 2.39 15.74
C ALA A 80 -11.36 3.85 15.48
N LEU A 81 -12.49 4.07 14.82
CA LEU A 81 -13.03 5.40 14.50
C LEU A 81 -14.01 5.94 15.55
N VAL A 82 -14.39 5.14 16.55
CA VAL A 82 -15.32 5.56 17.59
C VAL A 82 -14.74 6.73 18.40
N GLY A 83 -15.59 7.74 18.63
CA GLY A 83 -15.20 8.94 19.39
C GLY A 83 -14.44 9.96 18.55
N ASP A 84 -14.45 9.82 17.23
CA ASP A 84 -13.82 10.74 16.26
C ASP A 84 -12.37 11.12 16.65
N PRO A 85 -11.47 10.13 16.81
CA PRO A 85 -10.08 10.40 17.16
C PRO A 85 -9.38 11.24 16.09
N ALA A 86 -8.46 12.10 16.52
CA ALA A 86 -7.71 12.98 15.62
C ALA A 86 -6.76 12.20 14.71
N VAL A 87 -6.21 11.09 15.21
CA VAL A 87 -5.29 10.22 14.49
C VAL A 87 -5.75 8.77 14.63
N VAL A 88 -5.76 8.03 13.52
CA VAL A 88 -6.15 6.61 13.47
C VAL A 88 -5.01 5.79 12.90
N PHE A 89 -4.65 4.71 13.57
CA PHE A 89 -3.66 3.74 13.12
C PHE A 89 -4.36 2.46 12.68
N LEU A 90 -4.08 2.00 11.47
CA LEU A 90 -4.69 0.82 10.88
C LEU A 90 -3.60 -0.16 10.46
N ASP A 91 -3.56 -1.31 11.11
CA ASP A 91 -2.58 -2.33 10.80
C ASP A 91 -3.17 -3.35 9.81
N GLU A 92 -2.67 -3.34 8.56
CA GLU A 92 -3.10 -4.24 7.48
C GLU A 92 -4.64 -4.31 7.29
N PRO A 93 -5.32 -3.15 7.12
CA PRO A 93 -6.78 -3.05 7.25
C PRO A 93 -7.59 -3.76 6.18
N THR A 94 -6.99 -4.16 5.05
CA THR A 94 -7.72 -4.85 3.97
C THR A 94 -7.27 -6.29 3.73
N THR A 95 -6.37 -6.80 4.57
CA THR A 95 -5.91 -8.19 4.49
C THR A 95 -7.08 -9.16 4.63
N GLY A 96 -7.21 -10.06 3.65
CA GLY A 96 -8.26 -11.09 3.61
C GLY A 96 -9.65 -10.59 3.20
N MET A 97 -9.78 -9.32 2.76
CA MET A 97 -11.03 -8.80 2.21
C MET A 97 -11.17 -9.08 0.72
N ASP A 98 -12.38 -9.37 0.27
CA ASP A 98 -12.68 -9.43 -1.16
C ASP A 98 -12.51 -8.03 -1.82
N PRO A 99 -12.29 -7.95 -3.15
CA PRO A 99 -12.03 -6.69 -3.84
C PRO A 99 -13.12 -5.62 -3.62
N SER A 100 -14.39 -6.02 -3.52
CA SER A 100 -15.51 -5.08 -3.33
C SER A 100 -15.49 -4.50 -1.92
N ALA A 101 -15.32 -5.35 -0.90
CA ALA A 101 -15.25 -4.91 0.49
C ALA A 101 -14.01 -4.05 0.77
N ARG A 102 -12.86 -4.37 0.15
CA ARG A 102 -11.64 -3.55 0.20
C ARG A 102 -11.88 -2.16 -0.39
N ARG A 103 -12.46 -2.08 -1.59
CA ARG A 103 -12.74 -0.77 -2.22
C ARG A 103 -13.74 0.06 -1.43
N PHE A 104 -14.73 -0.59 -0.81
CA PHE A 104 -15.64 0.07 0.10
C PHE A 104 -14.89 0.68 1.30
N LEU A 105 -14.02 -0.10 1.95
CA LEU A 105 -13.24 0.37 3.10
C LEU A 105 -12.36 1.56 2.72
N TRP A 106 -11.70 1.49 1.56
CA TRP A 106 -10.88 2.59 1.04
C TRP A 106 -11.67 3.89 0.91
N ASN A 107 -12.87 3.83 0.33
CA ASN A 107 -13.74 5.00 0.21
C ASN A 107 -14.15 5.56 1.57
N SER A 108 -14.45 4.70 2.55
CA SER A 108 -14.76 5.12 3.92
C SER A 108 -13.56 5.81 4.58
N LEU A 109 -12.34 5.29 4.42
CA LEU A 109 -11.12 5.91 4.96
C LEU A 109 -10.83 7.26 4.31
N LEU A 110 -10.96 7.36 2.99
CA LEU A 110 -10.82 8.65 2.28
C LEU A 110 -11.85 9.67 2.75
N ALA A 111 -13.08 9.26 3.06
CA ALA A 111 -14.09 10.15 3.64
C ALA A 111 -13.66 10.65 5.02
N VAL A 112 -13.14 9.76 5.89
CA VAL A 112 -12.60 10.12 7.20
C VAL A 112 -11.46 11.15 7.08
N VAL A 113 -10.54 10.95 6.12
CA VAL A 113 -9.46 11.91 5.86
C VAL A 113 -9.99 13.27 5.40
N ARG A 114 -11.00 13.29 4.51
CA ARG A 114 -11.65 14.54 4.04
C ARG A 114 -12.36 15.30 5.16
N GLU A 115 -12.82 14.60 6.19
CA GLU A 115 -13.39 15.19 7.39
C GLU A 115 -12.32 15.79 8.34
N GLY A 116 -11.04 15.78 7.95
CA GLY A 116 -9.95 16.44 8.65
C GLY A 116 -9.15 15.55 9.61
N ARG A 117 -9.30 14.22 9.53
CA ARG A 117 -8.60 13.28 10.40
C ARG A 117 -7.33 12.76 9.71
N SER A 118 -6.33 12.42 10.52
CA SER A 118 -5.11 11.77 10.03
C SER A 118 -5.23 10.26 10.15
N VAL A 119 -4.95 9.55 9.08
CA VAL A 119 -4.93 8.07 9.07
C VAL A 119 -3.53 7.62 8.71
N MET A 120 -2.96 6.75 9.55
CA MET A 120 -1.74 6.01 9.28
C MET A 120 -2.11 4.55 9.08
N LEU A 121 -1.71 3.96 7.96
CA LEU A 121 -1.92 2.55 7.69
C LEU A 121 -0.60 1.85 7.38
N THR A 122 -0.50 0.58 7.76
CA THR A 122 0.51 -0.35 7.28
C THR A 122 -0.14 -1.24 6.22
N SER A 123 0.60 -1.49 5.14
CA SER A 123 0.15 -2.36 4.07
C SER A 123 1.35 -2.89 3.31
N HIS A 124 1.30 -4.17 2.97
CA HIS A 124 2.18 -4.79 1.98
C HIS A 124 1.68 -4.58 0.54
N SER A 125 0.48 -4.02 0.34
CA SER A 125 -0.07 -3.74 -0.98
C SER A 125 0.29 -2.33 -1.43
N MET A 126 1.10 -2.23 -2.50
CA MET A 126 1.38 -0.93 -3.11
C MET A 126 0.12 -0.30 -3.71
N GLU A 127 -0.80 -1.11 -4.24
CA GLU A 127 -2.10 -0.64 -4.75
C GLU A 127 -2.90 0.11 -3.68
N GLU A 128 -2.95 -0.43 -2.46
CA GLU A 128 -3.61 0.21 -1.32
C GLU A 128 -2.92 1.51 -0.92
N CYS A 129 -1.60 1.44 -0.75
CA CYS A 129 -0.75 2.57 -0.42
C CYS A 129 -0.93 3.73 -1.42
N GLU A 130 -0.91 3.44 -2.71
CA GLU A 130 -1.07 4.45 -3.76
C GLU A 130 -2.48 5.03 -3.83
N ALA A 131 -3.50 4.22 -3.55
CA ALA A 131 -4.88 4.66 -3.59
C ALA A 131 -5.27 5.54 -2.38
N LEU A 132 -4.67 5.30 -1.21
CA LEU A 132 -5.09 5.93 0.04
C LEU A 132 -4.14 7.00 0.56
N CYS A 133 -2.84 6.85 0.33
CA CYS A 133 -1.84 7.64 1.05
C CYS A 133 -1.39 8.87 0.26
N SER A 134 -1.36 10.01 0.95
CA SER A 134 -0.69 11.22 0.45
C SER A 134 0.83 11.16 0.59
N ARG A 135 1.32 10.37 1.56
CA ARG A 135 2.74 10.11 1.82
C ARG A 135 2.95 8.63 2.14
N LEU A 136 4.01 8.06 1.62
CA LEU A 136 4.43 6.69 1.84
C LEU A 136 5.79 6.67 2.52
N ALA A 137 5.95 5.75 3.46
CA ALA A 137 7.21 5.45 4.10
C ALA A 137 7.53 3.96 3.88
N ILE A 138 8.70 3.66 3.33
CA ILE A 138 9.15 2.28 3.15
C ILE A 138 10.08 1.92 4.31
N MET A 139 9.78 0.83 5.00
CA MET A 139 10.60 0.30 6.09
C MET A 139 11.27 -1.00 5.65
N VAL A 140 12.59 -1.11 5.88
CA VAL A 140 13.39 -2.32 5.60
C VAL A 140 14.27 -2.58 6.82
N ASN A 141 14.28 -3.82 7.33
CA ASN A 141 15.09 -4.23 8.50
C ASN A 141 14.91 -3.30 9.71
N GLY A 142 13.66 -2.91 9.99
CA GLY A 142 13.30 -2.05 11.12
C GLY A 142 13.70 -0.58 10.99
N ARG A 143 14.14 -0.13 9.80
CA ARG A 143 14.52 1.26 9.55
C ARG A 143 13.75 1.82 8.35
N PHE A 144 13.28 3.06 8.47
CA PHE A 144 12.73 3.76 7.32
C PHE A 144 13.85 4.02 6.30
N ARG A 145 13.62 3.65 5.05
CA ARG A 145 14.54 3.83 3.93
C ARG A 145 14.18 5.05 3.09
N CYS A 146 12.90 5.30 2.89
CA CYS A 146 12.43 6.47 2.18
C CYS A 146 11.06 6.93 2.71
N LEU A 147 10.79 8.21 2.53
CA LEU A 147 9.54 8.87 2.87
C LEU A 147 9.24 9.92 1.79
N GLY A 148 8.04 9.94 1.24
CA GLY A 148 7.67 10.90 0.20
C GLY A 148 6.27 10.66 -0.34
N SER A 149 5.81 11.49 -1.28
CA SER A 149 4.59 11.16 -2.01
C SER A 149 4.82 9.92 -2.87
N PRO A 150 3.77 9.13 -3.20
CA PRO A 150 3.90 8.01 -4.12
C PRO A 150 4.60 8.39 -5.43
N GLN A 151 4.28 9.56 -5.98
CA GLN A 151 4.88 10.09 -7.20
C GLN A 151 6.37 10.43 -7.03
N HIS A 152 6.76 11.05 -5.91
CA HIS A 152 8.16 11.31 -5.60
C HIS A 152 8.94 9.99 -5.53
N LEU A 153 8.44 9.03 -4.75
CA LEU A 153 9.13 7.75 -4.55
C LEU A 153 9.27 6.99 -5.86
N LYS A 154 8.22 6.98 -6.70
CA LYS A 154 8.30 6.43 -8.05
C LYS A 154 9.33 7.16 -8.92
N GLY A 155 9.37 8.49 -8.89
CA GLY A 155 10.35 9.25 -9.67
C GLY A 155 11.80 9.01 -9.23
N ARG A 156 12.02 8.80 -7.93
CA ARG A 156 13.36 8.63 -7.35
C ARG A 156 13.87 7.19 -7.40
N PHE A 157 12.98 6.21 -7.21
CA PHE A 157 13.36 4.81 -7.00
C PHE A 157 12.83 3.86 -8.08
N ALA A 158 11.85 4.25 -8.92
CA ALA A 158 11.44 3.33 -10.00
C ALA A 158 12.53 3.24 -11.07
N ALA A 159 12.88 2.01 -11.46
CA ALA A 159 13.85 1.71 -12.50
C ALA A 159 13.37 2.05 -13.94
N GLY A 160 12.46 3.00 -14.10
CA GLY A 160 11.89 3.45 -15.38
C GLY A 160 10.52 2.84 -15.70
N HIS A 161 10.37 2.26 -16.89
CA HIS A 161 9.09 1.76 -17.39
C HIS A 161 9.20 0.29 -17.80
N THR A 162 8.12 -0.45 -17.61
CA THR A 162 7.95 -1.80 -18.11
C THR A 162 7.21 -1.75 -19.44
N LEU A 163 7.88 -2.13 -20.53
CA LEU A 163 7.27 -2.28 -21.85
C LEU A 163 6.88 -3.74 -22.06
N THR A 164 5.62 -4.00 -22.33
CA THR A 164 5.12 -5.33 -22.69
C THR A 164 4.64 -5.33 -24.12
N LEU A 165 5.20 -6.21 -24.95
CA LEU A 165 4.83 -6.40 -26.34
C LEU A 165 4.13 -7.75 -26.51
N ARG A 166 3.10 -7.77 -27.36
CA ARG A 166 2.51 -8.99 -27.90
C ARG A 166 2.97 -9.15 -29.34
N VAL A 167 3.63 -10.27 -29.62
CA VAL A 167 4.26 -10.58 -30.90
C VAL A 167 4.01 -12.06 -31.23
N PRO A 168 3.79 -12.43 -32.51
CA PRO A 168 3.83 -13.82 -32.91
C PRO A 168 5.17 -14.45 -32.54
N ALA A 169 5.19 -15.73 -32.16
CA ALA A 169 6.42 -16.42 -31.76
C ALA A 169 7.54 -16.31 -32.81
N ALA A 170 7.18 -16.36 -34.10
CA ALA A 170 8.09 -16.20 -35.23
C ALA A 170 8.70 -14.80 -35.39
N ARG A 171 8.10 -13.77 -34.77
CA ARG A 171 8.53 -12.36 -34.82
C ARG A 171 9.13 -11.87 -33.51
N SER A 172 9.30 -12.75 -32.53
CA SER A 172 9.88 -12.43 -31.22
C SER A 172 11.30 -11.85 -31.30
N GLN A 173 12.18 -12.46 -32.10
CA GLN A 173 13.55 -11.98 -32.30
C GLN A 173 13.62 -10.61 -33.01
N PRO A 174 12.93 -10.39 -34.15
CA PRO A 174 12.86 -9.08 -34.79
C PRO A 174 12.34 -7.96 -33.86
N ALA A 175 11.29 -8.23 -33.09
CA ALA A 175 10.73 -7.26 -32.17
C ALA A 175 11.70 -6.94 -31.01
N ALA A 176 12.39 -7.95 -30.48
CA ALA A 176 13.40 -7.73 -29.44
C ALA A 176 14.61 -6.92 -29.97
N ALA A 177 15.04 -7.19 -31.20
CA ALA A 177 16.11 -6.43 -31.85
C ALA A 177 15.71 -4.96 -32.10
N PHE A 178 14.47 -4.72 -32.52
CA PHE A 178 13.91 -3.38 -32.66
C PHE A 178 13.94 -2.60 -31.33
N VAL A 179 13.45 -3.21 -30.25
CA VAL A 179 13.44 -2.57 -28.92
C VAL A 179 14.87 -2.26 -28.45
N ALA A 180 15.81 -3.19 -28.62
CA ALA A 180 17.20 -2.98 -28.24
C ALA A 180 17.89 -1.86 -29.05
N ALA A 181 17.52 -1.69 -30.32
CA ALA A 181 18.05 -0.64 -31.18
C ALA A 181 17.47 0.76 -30.86
N GLU A 182 16.15 0.86 -30.70
CA GLU A 182 15.46 2.14 -30.47
C GLU A 182 15.57 2.64 -29.02
N PHE A 183 15.66 1.71 -28.06
CA PHE A 183 15.68 2.01 -26.63
C PHE A 183 16.96 1.48 -25.97
N PRO A 184 18.07 2.24 -26.02
CA PRO A 184 19.32 1.84 -25.40
C PRO A 184 19.17 1.61 -23.89
N GLY A 185 19.66 0.47 -23.41
CA GLY A 185 19.52 0.06 -22.01
C GLY A 185 18.21 -0.69 -21.70
N ALA A 186 17.38 -0.96 -22.70
CA ALA A 186 16.24 -1.87 -22.53
C ALA A 186 16.70 -3.30 -22.23
N GLU A 187 16.30 -3.83 -21.08
CA GLU A 187 16.62 -5.20 -20.68
C GLU A 187 15.40 -6.12 -20.85
N LEU A 188 15.54 -7.20 -21.63
CA LEU A 188 14.50 -8.22 -21.75
C LEU A 188 14.42 -9.03 -20.45
N ARG A 189 13.29 -8.93 -19.74
CA ARG A 189 13.03 -9.64 -18.47
C ARG A 189 12.33 -10.97 -18.68
N GLU A 190 11.35 -10.99 -19.59
CA GLU A 190 10.55 -12.19 -19.86
C GLU A 190 10.29 -12.32 -21.37
N ALA A 191 10.37 -13.55 -21.87
CA ALA A 191 9.98 -13.90 -23.23
C ALA A 191 9.24 -15.24 -23.20
N HIS A 192 7.91 -15.21 -23.17
CA HIS A 192 7.09 -16.42 -23.11
C HIS A 192 5.77 -16.25 -23.85
N GLY A 193 5.35 -17.27 -24.61
CA GLY A 193 4.01 -17.34 -25.21
C GLY A 193 3.66 -16.20 -26.16
N GLY A 194 4.65 -15.62 -26.88
CA GLY A 194 4.42 -14.45 -27.74
C GLY A 194 4.29 -13.13 -26.97
N ARG A 195 4.65 -13.11 -25.69
CA ARG A 195 4.75 -11.91 -24.88
C ARG A 195 6.22 -11.62 -24.58
N LEU A 196 6.66 -10.40 -24.85
CA LEU A 196 8.00 -9.92 -24.51
C LEU A 196 7.86 -8.79 -23.50
N ARG A 197 8.61 -8.86 -22.40
CA ARG A 197 8.61 -7.85 -21.34
C ARG A 197 9.99 -7.25 -21.20
N PHE A 198 10.09 -5.94 -21.37
CA PHE A 198 11.32 -5.17 -21.28
C PHE A 198 11.27 -4.19 -20.12
N GLN A 199 12.39 -4.04 -19.41
CA GLN A 199 12.63 -2.96 -18.48
C GLN A 199 13.36 -1.83 -19.22
N LEU A 200 12.72 -0.67 -19.32
CA LEU A 200 13.28 0.52 -19.96
C LEU A 200 13.84 1.46 -18.89
N PRO A 201 15.07 1.99 -19.04
CA PRO A 201 15.64 2.94 -18.10
C PRO A 201 14.86 4.27 -18.08
N PRO A 202 14.89 5.03 -16.97
CA PRO A 202 14.21 6.31 -16.89
C PRO A 202 14.89 7.38 -17.77
N GLY A 203 14.09 8.15 -18.51
CA GLY A 203 14.52 9.35 -19.22
C GLY A 203 15.18 9.13 -20.59
N GLY A 204 15.59 10.24 -21.22
CA GLY A 204 16.28 10.24 -22.52
C GLY A 204 15.48 9.61 -23.66
N ARG A 205 16.07 8.60 -24.33
CA ARG A 205 15.43 7.86 -25.44
C ARG A 205 14.29 6.95 -24.99
N CYS A 206 14.17 6.70 -23.69
CA CYS A 206 13.15 5.84 -23.09
C CYS A 206 12.02 6.66 -22.44
N ALA A 207 11.88 7.94 -22.82
CA ALA A 207 10.76 8.76 -22.41
C ALA A 207 9.43 8.20 -22.94
N LEU A 208 8.39 8.17 -22.10
CA LEU A 208 7.11 7.52 -22.40
C LEU A 208 6.51 7.97 -23.74
N ALA A 209 6.49 9.29 -24.01
CA ALA A 209 6.00 9.84 -25.27
C ALA A 209 6.73 9.28 -26.50
N ARG A 210 8.06 9.09 -26.41
CA ARG A 210 8.86 8.53 -27.50
C ARG A 210 8.62 7.03 -27.65
N VAL A 211 8.54 6.29 -26.54
CA VAL A 211 8.24 4.84 -26.57
C VAL A 211 6.92 4.59 -27.30
N PHE A 212 5.87 5.33 -26.94
CA PHE A 212 4.59 5.25 -27.65
C PHE A 212 4.70 5.67 -29.11
N GLY A 213 5.42 6.75 -29.42
CA GLY A 213 5.61 7.24 -30.79
C GLY A 213 6.29 6.22 -31.70
N GLU A 214 7.42 5.67 -31.27
CA GLU A 214 8.19 4.69 -32.07
C GLU A 214 7.42 3.37 -32.25
N LEU A 215 6.75 2.88 -31.21
CA LEU A 215 5.93 1.66 -31.31
C LEU A 215 4.69 1.85 -32.19
N ALA A 216 4.07 3.03 -32.16
CA ALA A 216 2.93 3.33 -33.01
C ALA A 216 3.31 3.45 -34.50
N VAL A 217 4.50 3.98 -34.81
CA VAL A 217 4.95 4.17 -36.19
C VAL A 217 5.61 2.92 -36.74
N HIS A 218 6.56 2.32 -36.01
CA HIS A 218 7.42 1.25 -36.51
C HIS A 218 7.03 -0.14 -35.96
N GLY A 219 6.26 -0.22 -34.87
CA GLY A 219 5.98 -1.49 -34.18
C GLY A 219 5.32 -2.56 -35.07
N ALA A 220 4.37 -2.15 -35.93
CA ALA A 220 3.68 -3.08 -36.84
C ALA A 220 4.65 -3.71 -37.87
N GLU A 221 5.62 -2.95 -38.37
CA GLU A 221 6.64 -3.43 -39.31
C GLU A 221 7.54 -4.50 -38.67
N HIS A 222 7.74 -4.41 -37.36
CA HIS A 222 8.50 -5.36 -36.57
C HIS A 222 7.67 -6.51 -35.98
N GLY A 223 6.38 -6.60 -36.33
CA GLY A 223 5.50 -7.70 -35.93
C GLY A 223 4.89 -7.57 -34.54
N VAL A 224 4.83 -6.35 -33.98
CA VAL A 224 4.09 -6.04 -32.75
C VAL A 224 2.60 -5.99 -33.08
N GLU A 225 1.82 -6.88 -32.45
CA GLU A 225 0.35 -6.90 -32.54
C GLU A 225 -0.28 -5.89 -31.58
N ASP A 226 0.29 -5.79 -30.37
CA ASP A 226 -0.20 -4.95 -29.29
C ASP A 226 0.96 -4.60 -28.34
N PHE A 227 0.86 -3.46 -27.65
CA PHE A 227 1.86 -3.03 -26.69
C PHE A 227 1.24 -2.29 -25.51
N SER A 228 1.82 -2.48 -24.33
CA SER A 228 1.49 -1.72 -23.13
C SER A 228 2.74 -1.21 -22.45
N VAL A 229 2.67 0.00 -21.91
CA VAL A 229 3.74 0.60 -21.11
C VAL A 229 3.17 0.89 -19.74
N SER A 230 3.75 0.29 -18.70
CA SER A 230 3.44 0.58 -17.30
C SER A 230 4.66 1.16 -16.60
N GLN A 231 4.45 1.97 -15.57
CA GLN A 231 5.53 2.37 -14.69
C GLN A 231 5.90 1.17 -13.82
N THR A 232 7.20 0.91 -13.64
CA THR A 232 7.66 -0.17 -12.78
C THR A 232 7.24 0.13 -11.34
N MET A 233 6.58 -0.84 -10.70
CA MET A 233 6.11 -0.71 -9.32
C MET A 233 7.32 -0.80 -8.39
N LEU A 234 7.27 -0.10 -7.26
CA LEU A 234 8.31 -0.21 -6.21
C LEU A 234 8.47 -1.68 -5.73
N GLU A 235 7.40 -2.47 -5.77
CA GLU A 235 7.41 -3.91 -5.43
C GLU A 235 8.37 -4.74 -6.33
N GLU A 236 8.51 -4.40 -7.61
CA GLU A 236 9.32 -5.19 -8.56
C GLU A 236 10.83 -5.00 -8.37
N ASP A 237 11.25 -3.86 -7.81
CA ASP A 237 12.65 -3.62 -7.48
C ASP A 237 13.02 -4.13 -6.08
N GLN A 238 12.05 -4.18 -5.14
CA GLN A 238 12.26 -4.78 -3.82
C GLN A 238 12.58 -6.27 -3.89
N GLY A 239 11.88 -7.03 -4.76
CA GLY A 239 12.17 -8.45 -4.94
C GLY A 239 13.60 -8.75 -5.39
N LYS A 240 14.27 -7.82 -6.09
CA LYS A 240 15.68 -7.99 -6.47
C LYS A 240 16.64 -7.78 -5.31
N ASP A 241 16.36 -6.82 -4.43
CA ASP A 241 17.19 -6.60 -3.25
C ASP A 241 17.07 -7.79 -2.29
N GLU A 242 15.88 -8.39 -2.16
CA GLU A 242 15.65 -9.62 -1.40
C GLU A 242 16.41 -10.83 -2.01
N ASP A 243 16.30 -11.05 -3.33
CA ASP A 243 17.02 -12.14 -4.03
C ASP A 243 18.56 -11.97 -3.97
N THR A 244 19.05 -10.74 -3.92
CA THR A 244 20.49 -10.44 -3.84
C THR A 244 21.03 -10.60 -2.41
N GLU A 245 20.18 -10.43 -1.40
CA GLU A 245 20.53 -10.63 0.02
C GLU A 245 20.44 -12.11 0.43
N GLU A 246 19.49 -12.90 -0.08
CA GLU A 246 19.43 -14.36 0.17
C GLU A 246 20.71 -15.09 -0.30
N GLN A 247 21.34 -14.62 -1.38
CA GLN A 247 22.62 -15.16 -1.85
C GLN A 247 23.82 -14.76 -0.97
N LYS A 248 23.71 -13.71 -0.15
CA LYS A 248 24.75 -13.30 0.81
C LYS A 248 24.59 -13.97 2.18
N GLU A 249 23.37 -14.29 2.61
CA GLU A 249 23.13 -14.95 3.90
C GLU A 249 23.46 -16.46 3.88
N ALA A 250 23.57 -17.08 2.70
CA ALA A 250 24.04 -18.48 2.58
C ALA A 250 25.53 -18.70 2.95
N GLY A 251 26.24 -17.65 3.37
CA GLY A 251 27.70 -17.66 3.50
C GLY A 251 28.29 -17.04 4.77
N VAL A 252 27.61 -16.98 5.91
CA VAL A 252 28.28 -16.69 7.20
C VAL A 252 27.62 -17.44 8.35
N GLY A 253 28.41 -18.27 9.05
CA GLY A 253 27.97 -19.08 10.17
C GLY A 253 27.80 -18.30 11.48
N VAL A 254 26.85 -18.80 12.28
CA VAL A 254 26.69 -18.78 13.75
C VAL A 254 27.19 -17.54 14.50
N ASP A 255 26.27 -16.80 15.11
CA ASP A 255 26.54 -15.93 16.27
C ASP A 255 25.31 -15.84 17.22
N PRO A 256 25.47 -15.37 18.48
CA PRO A 256 24.73 -15.85 19.64
C PRO A 256 23.56 -14.95 20.08
N ALA A 257 22.84 -15.43 21.09
CA ALA A 257 21.52 -14.99 21.58
C ALA A 257 21.28 -13.45 21.73
N PRO A 258 20.03 -12.97 21.53
CA PRO A 258 19.71 -11.56 21.48
C PRO A 258 19.49 -10.94 22.88
N GLY A 259 20.20 -9.84 23.15
CA GLY A 259 19.87 -8.92 24.25
C GLY A 259 18.84 -7.87 23.81
N LEU A 260 17.95 -7.46 24.72
CA LEU A 260 16.95 -6.41 24.51
C LEU A 260 17.60 -5.08 24.10
N GLN A 261 17.37 -4.62 22.87
CA GLN A 261 17.69 -3.26 22.45
C GLN A 261 16.42 -2.39 22.50
N HIS A 262 16.50 -1.26 23.22
CA HIS A 262 15.45 -0.25 23.22
C HIS A 262 15.31 0.42 21.84
N PRO A 263 14.08 0.68 21.36
CA PRO A 263 13.86 1.33 20.07
C PRO A 263 14.41 2.76 20.09
N LYS A 264 15.34 3.06 19.17
CA LYS A 264 15.89 4.40 18.97
C LYS A 264 14.79 5.34 18.46
N ARG A 265 14.76 6.56 18.98
CA ARG A 265 13.74 7.58 18.66
C ARG A 265 13.71 7.87 17.15
N VAL A 266 12.50 7.88 16.59
CA VAL A 266 12.17 8.16 15.17
C VAL A 266 12.64 9.55 14.70
N SER A 267 13.01 10.46 15.61
CA SER A 267 13.36 11.84 15.28
C SER A 267 14.57 11.98 14.34
N GLN A 268 15.57 11.11 14.42
CA GLN A 268 16.77 11.21 13.57
C GLN A 268 16.50 10.95 12.08
N PHE A 269 15.38 10.30 11.72
CA PHE A 269 15.03 10.04 10.33
C PHE A 269 14.51 11.29 9.59
N LEU A 270 13.90 12.24 10.33
CA LEU A 270 13.43 13.51 9.76
C LEU A 270 14.58 14.51 9.53
N ASP A 271 15.75 14.27 10.14
CA ASP A 271 16.91 15.16 10.12
C ASP A 271 17.99 14.72 9.10
N ASP A 272 17.79 13.61 8.38
CA ASP A 272 18.75 13.12 7.38
C ASP A 272 18.59 13.87 6.05
N PRO A 273 19.61 14.60 5.56
CA PRO A 273 19.52 15.34 4.30
C PRO A 273 19.37 14.45 3.06
N SER A 274 19.63 13.13 3.17
CA SER A 274 19.35 12.17 2.10
C SER A 274 17.85 11.83 1.97
N THR A 275 17.07 12.07 3.04
CA THR A 275 15.61 11.93 3.12
C THR A 275 14.88 13.27 3.07
N ALA A 276 15.61 14.39 3.04
CA ALA A 276 15.06 15.73 2.93
C ALA A 276 14.30 15.94 1.61
N GLU A 277 13.12 16.51 1.73
CA GLU A 277 12.25 16.92 0.63
C GLU A 277 13.00 17.91 -0.28
N THR A 278 13.17 17.57 -1.56
CA THR A 278 13.35 18.61 -2.58
C THR A 278 11.99 19.27 -2.78
N VAL A 279 11.75 20.34 -2.02
CA VAL A 279 10.60 21.23 -2.22
C VAL A 279 10.79 21.95 -3.56
N LEU A 280 9.86 21.74 -4.48
CA LEU A 280 9.50 22.69 -5.53
C LEU A 280 8.11 23.22 -5.22
#